data_AF-A0A1S6HAT2-F1
#
_entry.id   AF-A0A1S6HAT2-F1
#
_cell.length_a   1.000
_cell.length_b   1.000
_cell.length_c   1.000
_cell.angle_alpha   90.00
_cell.angle_beta   90.00
_cell.angle_gamma   90.00
#
_symmetry.space_group_name_H-M   'P 1'
#
loop_
_entity.id
_entity.type
_entity.pdbx_description
1 polymer ?
#
loop_
_entity_poly.entity_id
_entity_poly.type
_entity_poly.pdbx_seq_one_letter_code
_entity_poly.pdbx_strand_id
1 'polypeptide(L)'
;MATNKDVMDINPLERMDMLKDISIEKRKSIASKRKELEDLEERKKKEIEELERIKKKELDGLDSKKRELKELEEKKAKEIEETEQLIEKSFQDLMRHKRMLIKEEEDLNTEKRKSLEENLIGSIPQQNQGADYGKFFETLKVPERLYDIANSGFYNSLKDLREKALTGTISPAEEAFVNQLRERFENFQNPGYLGNRDRNEYVIRSLKVIEDIDVSWAYK
;
A
#
# COMPACT_ATOMS: atom_id res chain seq x y z
N MET A 1 -77.23 -3.38 30.33
CA MET A 1 -76.86 -2.85 31.66
C MET A 1 -78.02 -2.03 32.16
N ALA A 2 -78.71 -2.47 33.22
CA ALA A 2 -79.71 -1.65 33.90
C ALA A 2 -79.00 -0.41 34.47
N THR A 3 -79.55 0.77 34.23
CA THR A 3 -78.98 2.03 34.71
C THR A 3 -79.34 2.22 36.19
N ASN A 4 -78.59 3.06 36.92
CA ASN A 4 -78.90 3.38 38.32
C ASN A 4 -80.33 3.89 38.55
N LYS A 5 -81.02 4.38 37.50
CA LYS A 5 -82.44 4.77 37.55
C LYS A 5 -83.39 3.57 37.62
N ASP A 6 -83.06 2.47 36.95
CA ASP A 6 -83.95 1.30 36.82
C ASP A 6 -84.04 0.47 38.12
N VAL A 7 -83.08 0.64 39.04
CA VAL A 7 -82.97 -0.14 40.29
C VAL A 7 -83.76 0.49 41.45
N MET A 8 -84.15 1.77 41.33
CA MET A 8 -84.80 2.53 42.41
C MET A 8 -86.32 2.33 42.46
N ASP A 9 -86.93 1.87 41.36
CA ASP A 9 -88.38 1.71 41.18
C ASP A 9 -88.88 0.27 41.42
N ILE A 10 -88.00 -0.62 41.88
CA ILE A 10 -88.24 -2.07 42.10
C ILE A 10 -88.48 -2.35 43.60
N ASN A 11 -89.21 -3.42 43.92
CA ASN A 11 -89.45 -3.87 45.30
C ASN A 11 -88.12 -3.94 46.11
N PRO A 12 -88.08 -3.42 47.35
CA PRO A 12 -86.87 -3.38 48.18
C PRO A 12 -86.08 -4.69 48.29
N LEU A 13 -86.75 -5.85 48.28
CA LEU A 13 -86.10 -7.17 48.33
C LEU A 13 -85.36 -7.48 47.03
N GLU A 14 -86.03 -7.33 45.88
CA GLU A 14 -85.44 -7.54 44.54
C GLU A 14 -84.30 -6.54 44.27
N ARG A 15 -84.45 -5.30 44.74
CA ARG A 15 -83.41 -4.28 44.71
C ARG A 15 -82.15 -4.69 45.48
N MET A 16 -82.30 -5.30 46.65
CA MET A 16 -81.14 -5.78 47.43
C MET A 16 -80.38 -6.89 46.71
N ASP A 17 -81.08 -7.82 46.07
CA ASP A 17 -80.44 -8.93 45.36
C ASP A 17 -79.73 -8.44 44.09
N MET A 18 -80.33 -7.53 43.32
CA MET A 18 -79.66 -6.88 42.18
C MET A 18 -78.38 -6.13 42.60
N LEU A 19 -78.39 -5.42 43.74
CA LEU A 19 -77.20 -4.72 44.25
C LEU A 19 -76.09 -5.70 44.68
N LYS A 20 -76.45 -6.85 45.26
CA LYS A 20 -75.48 -7.91 45.57
C LYS A 20 -74.84 -8.47 44.30
N ASP A 21 -75.64 -8.74 43.27
CA ASP A 21 -75.14 -9.27 41.99
C ASP A 21 -74.21 -8.28 41.30
N ILE A 22 -74.57 -7.00 41.24
CA ILE A 22 -73.70 -5.93 40.71
C ILE A 22 -72.38 -5.86 41.51
N SER A 23 -72.44 -5.99 42.84
CA SER A 23 -71.24 -6.02 43.69
C SER A 23 -70.36 -7.23 43.40
N ILE A 24 -70.95 -8.42 43.24
CA ILE A 24 -70.24 -9.66 42.88
C ILE A 24 -69.58 -9.52 41.50
N GLU A 25 -70.31 -9.01 40.51
CA GLU A 25 -69.81 -8.82 39.14
C GLU A 25 -68.66 -7.81 39.10
N LYS A 26 -68.77 -6.69 39.83
CA LYS A 26 -67.67 -5.72 40.00
C LYS A 26 -66.44 -6.37 40.65
N ARG A 27 -66.61 -7.17 41.70
CA ARG A 27 -65.49 -7.89 42.35
C ARG A 27 -64.80 -8.85 41.39
N LYS A 28 -65.58 -9.61 40.60
CA LYS A 28 -65.05 -10.52 39.57
C LYS A 28 -64.29 -9.76 38.48
N SER A 29 -64.84 -8.64 37.99
CA SER A 29 -64.18 -7.78 36.98
C SER A 29 -62.86 -7.19 37.50
N ILE A 30 -62.83 -6.69 38.74
CA ILE A 30 -61.60 -6.19 39.38
C ILE A 30 -60.57 -7.31 39.53
N ALA A 31 -60.99 -8.51 39.95
CA ALA A 31 -60.10 -9.66 40.08
C ALA A 31 -59.51 -10.08 38.72
N SER A 32 -60.31 -10.08 37.64
CA SER A 32 -59.82 -10.36 36.28
C SER A 32 -58.77 -9.35 35.84
N LYS A 33 -59.04 -8.05 36.01
CA LYS A 33 -58.09 -6.98 35.64
C LYS A 33 -56.80 -7.03 36.44
N ARG A 34 -56.87 -7.40 37.73
CA ARG A 34 -55.67 -7.59 38.56
C ARG A 34 -54.82 -8.74 38.05
N LYS A 35 -55.45 -9.87 37.68
CA LYS A 35 -54.74 -11.01 37.11
C LYS A 35 -54.08 -10.67 35.77
N GLU A 36 -54.79 -9.96 34.90
CA GLU A 36 -54.21 -9.48 33.63
C GLU A 36 -53.00 -8.55 33.83
N LEU A 37 -53.06 -7.67 34.84
CA LEU A 37 -51.94 -6.81 35.22
C LEU A 37 -50.73 -7.62 35.72
N GLU A 38 -50.96 -8.60 36.60
CA GLU A 38 -49.91 -9.47 37.13
C GLU A 38 -49.25 -10.30 36.01
N ASP A 39 -50.05 -10.89 35.11
CA ASP A 39 -49.56 -11.63 33.95
C ASP A 39 -48.73 -10.73 33.01
N LEU A 40 -49.13 -9.46 32.84
CA LEU A 40 -48.39 -8.47 32.04
C LEU A 40 -47.06 -8.07 32.68
N GLU A 41 -47.04 -7.88 34.00
CA GLU A 41 -45.82 -7.58 34.75
C GLU A 41 -44.82 -8.75 34.68
N GLU A 42 -45.30 -9.99 34.81
CA GLU A 42 -44.45 -11.18 34.70
C GLU A 42 -43.86 -11.34 33.29
N ARG A 43 -44.66 -11.09 32.23
CA ARG A 43 -44.18 -11.12 30.85
C ARG A 43 -43.11 -10.05 30.61
N LYS A 44 -43.34 -8.82 31.06
CA LYS A 44 -42.35 -7.73 30.93
C LYS A 44 -41.05 -8.04 31.66
N LYS A 45 -41.15 -8.63 32.85
CA LYS A 45 -39.96 -9.03 33.61
C LYS A 45 -39.13 -10.07 32.85
N LYS A 46 -39.77 -11.09 32.29
CA LYS A 46 -39.09 -12.13 31.47
C LYS A 46 -38.44 -11.52 30.22
N GLU A 47 -39.13 -10.60 29.55
CA GLU A 47 -38.60 -9.92 28.37
C GLU A 47 -37.35 -9.08 28.70
N ILE A 48 -37.37 -8.34 29.83
CA ILE A 48 -36.21 -7.57 30.29
C ILE A 48 -35.03 -8.49 30.63
N GLU A 49 -35.26 -9.58 31.37
CA GLU A 49 -34.20 -10.55 31.70
C GLU A 49 -33.58 -11.20 30.43
N GLU A 50 -34.40 -11.47 29.41
CA GLU A 50 -33.92 -12.00 28.14
C GLU A 50 -33.08 -10.98 27.37
N LEU A 51 -33.53 -9.73 27.29
CA LEU A 51 -32.77 -8.64 26.66
C LEU A 51 -31.43 -8.39 27.35
N GLU A 52 -31.38 -8.43 28.69
CA GLU A 52 -30.13 -8.32 29.45
C GLU A 52 -29.17 -9.47 29.16
N ARG A 53 -29.69 -10.70 29.04
CA ARG A 53 -28.89 -11.88 28.68
C ARG A 53 -28.32 -11.78 27.28
N ILE A 54 -29.10 -11.31 26.31
CA ILE A 54 -28.64 -11.11 24.92
C ILE A 54 -27.55 -10.03 24.89
N LYS A 55 -27.81 -8.88 25.51
CA LYS A 55 -26.84 -7.78 25.57
C LYS A 55 -25.52 -8.20 26.20
N LYS A 56 -25.56 -9.00 27.27
CA LYS A 56 -24.35 -9.55 27.90
C LYS A 56 -23.56 -10.45 26.95
N LYS A 57 -24.23 -11.37 26.24
CA LYS A 57 -23.58 -12.24 25.26
C LYS A 57 -22.93 -11.45 24.12
N GLU A 58 -23.59 -10.41 23.63
CA GLU A 58 -23.05 -9.55 22.57
C GLU A 58 -21.80 -8.79 23.04
N LEU A 59 -21.82 -8.25 24.26
CA LEU A 59 -20.65 -7.59 24.86
C LEU A 59 -19.48 -8.55 25.04
N ASP A 60 -19.73 -9.75 25.57
CA ASP A 60 -18.70 -10.79 25.75
C ASP A 60 -18.08 -11.19 24.38
N GLY A 61 -18.91 -11.30 23.34
CA GLY A 61 -18.45 -11.59 21.98
C GLY A 61 -17.60 -10.46 21.37
N LEU A 62 -17.94 -9.21 21.66
CA LEU A 62 -17.19 -8.04 21.19
C LEU A 62 -15.82 -7.96 21.89
N ASP A 63 -15.77 -8.25 23.19
CA ASP A 63 -14.52 -8.31 23.94
C ASP A 63 -13.60 -9.45 23.46
N SER A 64 -14.15 -10.63 23.13
CA SER A 64 -13.39 -11.72 22.54
C SER A 64 -12.74 -11.30 21.21
N LYS A 65 -13.53 -10.71 20.30
CA LYS A 65 -13.02 -10.24 19.01
C LYS A 65 -11.94 -9.17 19.17
N LYS A 66 -12.09 -8.27 20.14
CA LYS A 66 -11.09 -7.23 20.42
C LYS A 66 -9.76 -7.84 20.90
N ARG A 67 -9.81 -8.90 21.72
CA ARG A 67 -8.60 -9.62 22.15
C ARG A 67 -7.93 -10.35 20.99
N GLU A 68 -8.69 -11.08 20.18
CA GLU A 68 -8.18 -11.78 19.00
C GLU A 68 -7.51 -10.81 18.01
N LEU A 69 -8.11 -9.64 17.78
CA LEU A 69 -7.55 -8.62 16.90
C LEU A 69 -6.22 -8.08 17.46
N LYS A 70 -6.15 -7.80 18.76
CA LYS A 70 -4.91 -7.36 19.41
C LYS A 70 -3.81 -8.41 19.33
N GLU A 71 -4.13 -9.69 19.53
CA GLU A 71 -3.15 -10.79 19.40
C GLU A 71 -2.65 -10.93 17.96
N LEU A 72 -3.51 -10.73 16.95
CA LEU A 72 -3.11 -10.74 15.55
C LEU A 72 -2.20 -9.56 15.21
N GLU A 73 -2.48 -8.37 15.74
CA GLU A 73 -1.61 -7.20 15.56
C GLU A 73 -0.24 -7.42 16.19
N GLU A 74 -0.16 -7.96 17.41
CA GLU A 74 1.10 -8.29 18.08
C GLU A 74 1.91 -9.35 17.32
N LYS A 75 1.24 -10.38 16.77
CA LYS A 75 1.89 -11.40 15.93
C LYS A 75 2.46 -10.79 14.64
N LYS A 76 1.68 -9.97 13.94
CA LYS A 76 2.14 -9.31 12.72
C LYS A 76 3.31 -8.36 12.98
N ALA A 77 3.27 -7.61 14.08
CA ALA A 77 4.38 -6.73 14.45
C ALA A 77 5.68 -7.51 14.66
N LYS A 78 5.62 -8.65 15.36
CA LYS A 78 6.78 -9.54 15.56
C LYS A 78 7.30 -10.12 14.25
N GLU A 79 6.41 -10.58 13.37
CA GLU A 79 6.80 -11.15 12.07
C GLU A 79 7.50 -10.11 11.18
N ILE A 80 7.02 -8.85 11.21
CA ILE A 80 7.68 -7.74 10.51
C ILE A 80 9.06 -7.48 11.10
N GLU A 81 9.19 -7.38 12.43
CA GLU A 81 10.47 -7.15 13.12
C GLU A 81 11.49 -8.26 12.80
N GLU A 82 11.08 -9.52 12.86
CA GLU A 82 11.93 -10.67 12.49
C GLU A 82 12.38 -10.60 11.02
N THR A 83 11.48 -10.19 10.13
CA THR A 83 11.78 -10.04 8.69
C THR A 83 12.77 -8.89 8.46
N GLU A 84 12.60 -7.76 9.15
CA GLU A 84 13.52 -6.62 9.07
C GLU A 84 14.92 -7.00 9.54
N GLN A 85 15.04 -7.73 10.65
CA GLN A 85 16.33 -8.23 11.16
C GLN A 85 17.00 -9.19 10.16
N LEU A 86 16.23 -10.08 9.51
CA LEU A 86 16.75 -10.99 8.48
C LEU A 86 17.25 -10.23 7.25
N ILE A 87 16.51 -9.21 6.79
CA ILE A 87 16.92 -8.35 5.67
C ILE A 87 18.20 -7.60 6.02
N GLU A 88 18.27 -6.99 7.21
CA GLU A 88 19.46 -6.26 7.65
C GLU A 88 20.68 -7.17 7.70
N LYS A 89 20.56 -8.36 8.30
CA LYS A 89 21.65 -9.35 8.34
C LYS A 89 22.07 -9.76 6.93
N SER A 90 21.13 -10.07 6.06
CA SER A 90 21.40 -10.47 4.67
C SER A 90 22.12 -9.36 3.90
N PHE A 91 21.74 -8.10 4.13
CA PHE A 91 22.39 -6.94 3.53
C PHE A 91 23.83 -6.75 4.05
N GLN A 92 24.05 -6.88 5.36
CA GLN A 92 25.39 -6.82 5.94
C GLN A 92 26.31 -7.91 5.39
N ASP A 93 25.79 -9.14 5.27
CA ASP A 93 26.53 -10.27 4.68
C ASP A 93 26.87 -10.01 3.21
N LEU A 94 25.94 -9.47 2.42
CA LEU A 94 26.18 -9.08 1.02
C LEU A 94 27.28 -8.02 0.91
N MET A 95 27.24 -6.99 1.77
CA MET A 95 28.24 -5.92 1.80
C MET A 95 29.62 -6.45 2.19
N ARG A 96 29.68 -7.39 3.15
CA ARG A 96 30.93 -8.05 3.53
C ARG A 96 31.50 -8.88 2.38
N HIS A 97 30.65 -9.65 1.69
CA HIS A 97 31.05 -10.43 0.53
C HIS A 97 31.58 -9.54 -0.61
N LYS A 98 30.89 -8.45 -0.93
CA LYS A 98 31.34 -7.47 -1.92
C LYS A 98 32.71 -6.90 -1.59
N ARG A 99 32.97 -6.55 -0.32
CA ARG A 99 34.29 -6.06 0.12
C ARG A 99 35.39 -7.12 -0.02
N MET A 100 35.08 -8.40 0.20
CA MET A 100 36.05 -9.48 -0.02
C MET A 100 36.40 -9.61 -1.49
N LEU A 101 35.41 -9.62 -2.39
CA LEU A 101 35.65 -9.69 -3.83
C LEU A 101 36.49 -8.51 -4.35
N ILE A 102 36.22 -7.29 -3.87
CA ILE A 102 37.02 -6.10 -4.23
C ILE A 102 38.47 -6.28 -3.78
N LYS A 103 38.71 -6.76 -2.56
CA LYS A 103 40.07 -7.02 -2.07
C LYS A 103 40.79 -8.09 -2.88
N GLU A 104 40.12 -9.19 -3.20
CA GLU A 104 40.69 -10.25 -4.03
C GLU A 104 41.06 -9.72 -5.43
N GLU A 105 40.22 -8.86 -6.01
CA GLU A 105 40.50 -8.22 -7.30
C GLU A 105 41.67 -7.22 -7.21
N GLU A 106 41.77 -6.45 -6.12
CA GLU A 106 42.90 -5.54 -5.84
C GLU A 106 44.21 -6.30 -5.63
N ASP A 107 44.19 -7.42 -4.91
CA ASP A 107 45.34 -8.29 -4.67
C ASP A 107 45.81 -8.94 -6.00
N LEU A 108 44.88 -9.45 -6.81
CA LEU A 108 45.18 -9.98 -8.15
C LEU A 108 45.73 -8.90 -9.08
N ASN A 109 45.18 -7.68 -9.04
CA ASN A 109 45.66 -6.58 -9.85
C ASN A 109 47.03 -6.06 -9.40
N THR A 110 47.33 -6.08 -8.10
CA THR A 110 48.67 -5.71 -7.59
C THR A 110 49.71 -6.78 -7.92
N GLU A 111 49.38 -8.08 -7.86
CA GLU A 111 50.26 -9.13 -8.37
C GLU A 111 50.50 -9.02 -9.87
N LYS A 112 49.45 -8.78 -10.66
CA LYS A 112 49.59 -8.49 -12.11
C LYS A 112 50.43 -7.26 -12.37
N ARG A 113 50.30 -6.19 -11.57
CA ARG A 113 51.14 -4.99 -11.72
C ARG A 113 52.58 -5.27 -11.36
N LYS A 114 52.88 -6.04 -10.32
CA LYS A 114 54.26 -6.44 -9.99
C LYS A 114 54.87 -7.30 -11.09
N SER A 115 54.12 -8.25 -11.64
CA SER A 115 54.59 -9.09 -12.76
C SER A 115 54.70 -8.30 -14.08
N LEU A 116 53.84 -7.30 -14.29
CA LEU A 116 53.95 -6.37 -15.40
C LEU A 116 55.13 -5.42 -15.22
N GLU A 117 55.40 -4.88 -14.03
CA GLU A 117 56.55 -4.03 -13.72
C GLU A 117 57.88 -4.78 -13.86
N GLU A 118 57.93 -6.07 -13.53
CA GLU A 118 59.07 -6.95 -13.85
C GLU A 118 59.26 -7.14 -15.38
N ASN A 119 58.19 -6.97 -16.17
CA ASN A 119 58.21 -7.08 -17.64
C ASN A 119 58.22 -5.72 -18.38
N LEU A 120 58.06 -4.58 -17.68
CA LEU A 120 57.91 -3.22 -18.22
C LEU A 120 59.14 -2.32 -18.00
N ILE A 121 60.34 -2.88 -18.11
CA ILE A 121 61.53 -2.08 -18.50
C ILE A 121 61.49 -1.73 -20.00
N GLY A 122 60.49 -2.21 -20.75
CA GLY A 122 60.21 -1.75 -22.11
C GLY A 122 58.72 -1.52 -22.34
N SER A 123 58.38 -0.35 -22.86
CA SER A 123 57.11 -0.01 -23.54
C SER A 123 55.99 0.58 -22.67
N ILE A 124 56.05 1.91 -22.45
CA ILE A 124 54.85 2.71 -22.12
C ILE A 124 54.01 2.89 -23.39
N PRO A 125 52.67 2.80 -23.30
CA PRO A 125 51.85 3.79 -23.99
C PRO A 125 50.81 4.44 -23.07
N GLN A 126 50.65 5.75 -23.26
CA GLN A 126 49.66 6.61 -22.64
C GLN A 126 48.23 6.10 -22.90
N GLN A 127 47.40 5.99 -21.86
CA GLN A 127 45.96 5.80 -22.01
C GLN A 127 45.25 7.16 -22.01
N ASN A 128 44.75 7.54 -23.20
CA ASN A 128 43.68 8.49 -23.37
C ASN A 128 42.40 7.98 -22.70
N GLN A 129 41.76 8.81 -21.88
CA GLN A 129 40.37 8.63 -21.46
C GLN A 129 39.47 8.89 -22.68
N GLY A 130 38.83 7.82 -23.18
CA GLY A 130 38.00 7.88 -24.38
C GLY A 130 37.48 6.50 -24.79
N ALA A 131 36.86 5.79 -23.86
CA ALA A 131 36.12 4.55 -24.13
C ALA A 131 34.77 4.72 -23.43
N ASP A 132 33.64 4.91 -24.13
CA ASP A 132 33.00 3.82 -24.89
C ASP A 132 31.95 4.34 -25.90
N TYR A 133 31.99 5.62 -26.28
CA TYR A 133 31.00 6.24 -27.18
C TYR A 133 30.89 5.50 -28.53
N GLY A 134 32.04 5.15 -29.12
CA GLY A 134 32.09 4.47 -30.43
C GLY A 134 31.35 3.13 -30.42
N LYS A 135 31.55 2.30 -29.40
CA LYS A 135 30.90 0.98 -29.29
C LYS A 135 29.40 1.09 -28.97
N PHE A 136 29.01 2.11 -28.21
CA PHE A 136 27.61 2.39 -27.93
C PHE A 136 26.84 2.74 -29.21
N PHE A 137 27.40 3.59 -30.07
CA PHE A 137 26.80 3.94 -31.36
C PHE A 137 26.94 2.85 -32.43
N GLU A 138 27.92 1.95 -32.34
CA GLU A 138 27.96 0.78 -33.23
C GLU A 138 26.83 -0.23 -32.94
N THR A 139 26.21 -0.15 -31.76
CA THR A 139 25.18 -1.10 -31.31
C THR A 139 23.75 -0.52 -31.24
N LEU A 140 23.53 0.67 -31.83
CA LEU A 140 22.27 1.42 -32.08
C LEU A 140 20.95 0.67 -31.82
N LYS A 141 20.67 0.35 -30.57
CA LYS A 141 19.35 -0.13 -30.15
C LYS A 141 18.75 0.91 -29.24
N VAL A 142 17.69 1.54 -29.75
CA VAL A 142 16.81 2.36 -28.94
C VAL A 142 16.33 1.49 -27.78
N PRO A 143 16.54 1.90 -26.52
CA PRO A 143 16.08 1.15 -25.36
C PRO A 143 14.60 0.79 -25.46
N GLU A 144 14.28 -0.49 -25.32
CA GLU A 144 12.89 -0.95 -25.32
C GLU A 144 12.24 -0.85 -23.93
N ARG A 145 13.06 -0.82 -22.86
CA ARG A 145 12.60 -0.83 -21.46
C ARG A 145 13.18 0.34 -20.68
N LEU A 146 12.38 0.90 -19.77
CA LEU A 146 12.78 2.00 -18.89
C LEU A 146 14.08 1.76 -18.10
N TYR A 147 14.35 0.53 -17.68
CA TYR A 147 15.57 0.19 -16.92
C TYR A 147 16.86 0.32 -17.73
N ASP A 148 16.77 0.20 -19.05
CA ASP A 148 17.91 0.33 -19.95
C ASP A 148 18.38 1.81 -20.01
N ILE A 149 17.48 2.77 -19.75
CA ILE A 149 17.77 4.21 -19.66
C ILE A 149 18.34 4.64 -18.31
N ALA A 150 18.06 3.85 -17.26
CA ALA A 150 18.66 4.04 -15.94
C ALA A 150 20.13 3.57 -15.90
N ASN A 151 20.63 2.90 -16.94
CA ASN A 151 21.99 2.44 -17.05
C ASN A 151 22.99 3.62 -17.11
N SER A 152 24.05 3.57 -16.32
CA SER A 152 25.08 4.62 -16.25
C SER A 152 25.87 4.77 -17.55
N GLY A 153 26.12 3.68 -18.28
CA GLY A 153 26.76 3.70 -19.60
C GLY A 153 25.89 4.42 -20.62
N PHE A 154 24.59 4.10 -20.67
CA PHE A 154 23.63 4.79 -21.54
C PHE A 154 23.56 6.30 -21.23
N TYR A 155 23.49 6.66 -19.95
CA TYR A 155 23.48 8.06 -19.52
C TYR A 155 24.75 8.83 -19.91
N ASN A 156 25.93 8.21 -19.78
CA ASN A 156 27.19 8.84 -20.20
C ASN A 156 27.23 9.03 -21.72
N SER A 157 26.80 8.04 -22.50
CA SER A 157 26.70 8.20 -23.96
C SER A 157 25.74 9.31 -24.38
N LEU A 158 24.63 9.51 -23.65
CA LEU A 158 23.73 10.64 -23.87
C LEU A 158 24.38 11.99 -23.57
N LYS A 159 25.23 12.07 -22.54
CA LYS A 159 25.99 13.29 -22.25
C LYS A 159 26.98 13.61 -23.36
N ASP A 160 27.74 12.62 -23.81
CA ASP A 160 28.67 12.78 -24.92
C ASP A 160 27.94 13.23 -26.20
N LEU A 161 26.75 12.68 -26.45
CA LEU A 161 25.90 13.06 -27.57
C LEU A 161 25.38 14.50 -27.44
N ARG A 162 24.98 14.91 -26.24
CA ARG A 162 24.60 16.30 -25.95
C ARG A 162 25.77 17.25 -26.19
N GLU A 163 26.97 16.90 -25.73
CA GLU A 163 28.17 17.70 -25.95
C GLU A 163 28.48 17.85 -27.45
N LYS A 164 28.36 16.75 -28.22
CA LYS A 164 28.49 16.79 -29.68
C LYS A 164 27.42 17.63 -30.38
N ALA A 165 26.18 17.60 -29.90
CA ALA A 165 25.11 18.41 -30.43
C ALA A 165 25.38 19.91 -30.18
N LEU A 166 25.87 20.27 -28.99
CA LEU A 166 26.29 21.63 -28.66
C LEU A 166 27.45 22.14 -29.53
N THR A 167 28.37 21.24 -29.93
CA THR A 167 29.48 21.58 -30.83
C THR A 167 29.10 21.50 -32.32
N GLY A 168 27.86 21.13 -32.67
CA GLY A 168 27.40 21.01 -34.06
C GLY A 168 28.01 19.83 -34.82
N THR A 169 28.61 18.86 -34.14
CA THR A 169 29.32 17.71 -34.76
C THR A 169 28.47 16.44 -34.78
N ILE A 170 27.14 16.59 -34.68
CA ILE A 170 26.21 15.46 -34.68
C ILE A 170 25.99 14.94 -36.11
N SER A 171 26.04 13.63 -36.29
CA SER A 171 25.81 12.96 -37.56
C SER A 171 24.31 12.71 -37.82
N PRO A 172 23.89 12.50 -39.08
CA PRO A 172 22.49 12.19 -39.40
C PRO A 172 21.95 10.93 -38.72
N ALA A 173 22.80 9.93 -38.47
CA ALA A 173 22.42 8.70 -37.77
C ALA A 173 22.19 8.96 -36.27
N GLU A 174 23.02 9.80 -35.66
CA GLU A 174 22.88 10.24 -34.28
C GLU A 174 21.61 11.10 -34.08
N GLU A 175 21.29 11.97 -35.05
CA GLU A 175 20.03 12.73 -35.06
C GLU A 175 18.81 11.82 -35.17
N ALA A 176 18.80 10.89 -36.13
CA ALA A 176 17.71 9.94 -36.30
C ALA A 176 17.49 9.12 -35.02
N PHE A 177 18.57 8.74 -34.33
CA PHE A 177 18.51 8.06 -33.05
C PHE A 177 17.88 8.94 -31.94
N VAL A 178 18.28 10.21 -31.81
CA VAL A 178 17.68 11.14 -30.83
C VAL A 178 16.19 11.34 -31.09
N ASN A 179 15.78 11.46 -32.35
CA ASN A 179 14.38 11.59 -32.72
C ASN A 179 13.58 10.32 -32.38
N GLN A 180 14.13 9.14 -32.65
CA GLN A 180 13.51 7.86 -32.23
C GLN A 180 13.44 7.72 -30.71
N LEU A 181 14.44 8.20 -29.97
CA LEU A 181 14.40 8.22 -28.51
C LEU A 181 13.23 9.11 -28.03
N ARG A 182 13.10 10.33 -28.56
CA ARG A 182 12.01 11.25 -28.19
C ARG A 182 10.63 10.64 -28.39
N GLU A 183 10.37 10.08 -29.58
CA GLU A 183 9.09 9.43 -29.90
C GLU A 183 8.79 8.27 -28.95
N ARG A 184 9.80 7.47 -28.60
CA ARG A 184 9.63 6.38 -27.63
C ARG A 184 9.43 6.89 -26.21
N PHE A 185 10.06 8.00 -25.82
CA PHE A 185 9.98 8.55 -24.46
C PHE A 185 8.73 9.36 -24.15
N GLU A 186 8.09 9.96 -25.14
CA GLU A 186 6.75 10.54 -24.96
C GLU A 186 5.76 9.48 -24.43
N ASN A 187 5.89 8.23 -24.87
CA ASN A 187 5.07 7.11 -24.38
C ASN A 187 5.38 6.70 -22.92
N PHE A 188 6.57 7.05 -22.41
CA PHE A 188 7.01 6.74 -21.05
C PHE A 188 6.75 7.87 -20.05
N GLN A 189 6.47 9.10 -20.51
CA GLN A 189 6.07 10.24 -19.69
C GLN A 189 4.62 10.12 -19.15
N ASN A 190 4.26 8.95 -18.61
CA ASN A 190 2.97 8.75 -17.95
C ASN A 190 3.13 8.97 -16.44
N PRO A 191 2.52 10.03 -15.84
CA PRO A 191 2.80 10.48 -14.47
C PRO A 191 2.61 9.40 -13.41
N GLY A 192 1.66 8.48 -13.62
CA GLY A 192 1.39 7.38 -12.69
C GLY A 192 2.47 6.29 -12.65
N TYR A 193 3.29 6.18 -13.69
CA TYR A 193 4.29 5.11 -13.83
C TYR A 193 5.67 5.52 -13.31
N LEU A 194 6.06 6.79 -13.51
CA LEU A 194 7.35 7.34 -13.03
C LEU A 194 7.37 7.54 -11.51
N GLY A 195 6.28 8.05 -10.92
CA GLY A 195 6.22 8.38 -9.49
C GLY A 195 6.36 7.18 -8.54
N ASN A 196 6.05 5.96 -8.99
CA ASN A 196 6.11 4.76 -8.16
C ASN A 196 7.36 3.90 -8.38
N ARG A 197 8.07 4.07 -9.51
CA ARG A 197 9.16 3.16 -9.93
C ARG A 197 10.53 3.83 -10.07
N ASP A 198 10.61 5.15 -10.23
CA ASP A 198 11.88 5.88 -10.34
C ASP A 198 12.28 6.59 -9.04
N ARG A 199 12.43 5.82 -7.94
CA ARG A 199 12.72 6.37 -6.60
C ARG A 199 14.03 7.16 -6.50
N ASN A 200 14.97 6.93 -7.42
CA ASN A 200 16.29 7.56 -7.46
C ASN A 200 16.45 8.53 -8.65
N GLU A 201 15.35 8.89 -9.33
CA GLU A 201 15.33 9.84 -10.44
C GLU A 201 16.29 9.48 -11.61
N TYR A 202 16.61 8.20 -11.79
CA TYR A 202 17.55 7.73 -12.79
C TYR A 202 16.99 7.73 -14.20
N VAL A 203 15.67 7.63 -14.33
CA VAL A 203 14.99 7.80 -15.62
C VAL A 203 14.83 9.28 -15.91
N ILE A 204 14.38 10.07 -14.91
CA ILE A 204 14.17 11.52 -15.04
C ILE A 204 15.47 12.24 -15.47
N ARG A 205 16.62 11.90 -14.88
CA ARG A 205 17.91 12.51 -15.28
C ARG A 205 18.26 12.26 -16.75
N SER A 206 17.96 11.08 -17.28
CA SER A 206 18.33 10.69 -18.65
C SER A 206 17.38 11.32 -19.65
N LEU A 207 16.08 11.39 -19.32
CA LEU A 207 15.08 12.12 -20.10
C LEU A 207 15.45 13.59 -20.26
N LYS A 208 15.86 14.24 -19.16
CA LYS A 208 16.32 15.64 -19.21
C LYS A 208 17.49 15.84 -20.15
N VAL A 209 18.46 14.93 -20.16
CA VAL A 209 19.60 15.02 -21.09
C VAL A 209 19.12 14.91 -22.54
N ILE A 210 18.18 14.02 -22.86
CA ILE A 210 17.60 13.84 -24.21
C ILE A 210 16.84 15.09 -24.68
N GLU A 211 16.08 15.72 -23.78
CA GLU A 211 15.40 17.00 -24.04
C GLU A 211 16.41 18.11 -24.33
N ASP A 212 17.51 18.16 -23.58
CA ASP A 212 18.60 19.14 -23.74
C ASP A 212 19.46 18.92 -25.01
N ILE A 213 19.28 17.83 -25.77
CA ILE A 213 20.02 17.59 -27.03
C ILE A 213 19.38 18.40 -28.16
N ASP A 214 19.89 19.59 -28.43
CA ASP A 214 19.42 20.40 -29.55
C ASP A 214 20.00 19.88 -30.88
N VAL A 215 19.19 19.13 -31.63
CA VAL A 215 19.56 18.62 -32.96
C VAL A 215 19.37 19.66 -34.08
N SER A 216 18.82 20.85 -33.79
CA SER A 216 18.53 21.88 -34.80
C SER A 216 19.77 22.48 -35.46
N TRP A 217 20.96 22.17 -34.95
CA TRP A 217 22.25 22.67 -35.44
C TRP A 217 22.92 21.76 -36.47
N ALA A 218 22.38 20.57 -36.75
CA ALA A 218 22.99 19.59 -37.67
C ALA A 218 23.06 20.06 -39.15
N TYR A 219 22.36 21.15 -39.49
CA TYR A 219 22.23 21.67 -40.86
C TYR A 219 22.73 23.12 -41.04
N LYS A 220 23.62 23.60 -40.17
CA LYS A 220 24.34 24.88 -40.41
C LYS A 220 25.69 24.67 -41.08
#